data_AF-A0A1I5P3J2-F1
#
_entry.id   AF-A0A1I5P3J2-F1
#
_cell.length_a   1.000
_cell.length_b   1.000
_cell.length_c   1.000
_cell.angle_alpha   90.00
_cell.angle_beta   90.00
_cell.angle_gamma   90.00
#
_symmetry.space_group_name_H-M   'P 1'
#
loop_
_entity.id
_entity.type
_entity.pdbx_description
1 polymer ?
#
loop_
_entity_poly.entity_id
_entity_poly.type
_entity_poly.pdbx_seq_one_letter_code
_entity_poly.pdbx_strand_id
1 'polypeptide(L)'
;MARQTLCVLALLLAAPAVADDDLLAQGRQVFLEQAQPSCSLCHTLREAGASGAVGPDLDQLRPDAARVESAVRNGLGVMPPFAESLSDEQIRAVAAYVSSVAGQ
;
A
#
# COMPACT_ATOMS: atom_id res chain seq x y z
N MET A 1 -18.80 14.50 55.83
CA MET A 1 -19.03 15.58 54.85
C MET A 1 -18.09 15.35 53.68
N ALA A 2 -18.67 15.14 52.51
CA ALA A 2 -17.99 14.70 51.30
C ALA A 2 -17.22 15.84 50.63
N ARG A 3 -16.03 15.53 50.11
CA ARG A 3 -15.40 16.27 49.00
C ARG A 3 -14.71 15.24 48.12
N GLN A 4 -15.50 14.69 47.20
CA GLN A 4 -15.01 13.93 46.06
C GLN A 4 -14.35 14.95 45.12
N THR A 5 -13.03 14.90 45.02
CA THR A 5 -12.29 15.60 43.97
C THR A 5 -12.34 14.69 42.74
N LEU A 6 -13.29 14.97 41.86
CA LEU A 6 -13.47 14.35 40.56
C LEU A 6 -12.54 15.03 39.53
N CYS A 7 -12.19 14.30 38.46
CA CYS A 7 -11.60 14.76 37.18
C CYS A 7 -10.09 15.08 37.21
N VAL A 8 -9.23 14.60 36.29
CA VAL A 8 -9.40 14.18 34.89
C VAL A 8 -8.37 13.09 34.58
N LEU A 9 -8.79 11.89 34.17
CA LEU A 9 -7.92 10.95 33.45
C LEU A 9 -8.10 11.26 31.95
N ALA A 10 -7.23 12.11 31.40
CA ALA A 10 -7.20 12.35 29.97
C ALA A 10 -6.46 11.18 29.30
N LEU A 11 -7.21 10.14 28.93
CA LEU A 11 -6.72 9.09 28.05
C LEU A 11 -6.86 9.59 26.60
N LEU A 12 -5.84 10.30 26.11
CA LEU A 12 -5.69 10.61 24.69
C LEU A 12 -5.21 9.33 23.97
N LEU A 13 -6.14 8.48 23.51
CA LEU A 13 -5.86 7.54 22.43
C LEU A 13 -6.17 8.22 21.10
N ALA A 14 -5.17 8.86 20.50
CA ALA A 14 -5.17 9.22 19.09
C ALA A 14 -3.96 8.55 18.45
N ALA A 15 -4.14 7.35 17.88
CA ALA A 15 -3.14 6.75 17.00
C ALA A 15 -3.75 5.76 15.98
N PRO A 16 -4.38 6.26 14.91
CA PRO A 16 -4.49 5.50 13.66
C PRO A 16 -3.65 6.10 12.51
N ALA A 17 -3.43 7.42 12.46
CA ALA A 17 -2.84 8.07 11.27
C ALA A 17 -1.39 7.66 10.96
N VAL A 18 -0.54 7.51 11.99
CA VAL A 18 0.89 7.21 11.78
C VAL A 18 1.12 5.82 11.20
N ALA A 19 0.29 4.84 11.60
CA ALA A 19 0.42 3.46 11.13
C ALA A 19 0.00 3.32 9.66
N ASP A 20 -1.00 4.09 9.22
CA ASP A 20 -1.44 4.12 7.82
C ASP A 20 -0.37 4.77 6.93
N ASP A 21 0.23 5.88 7.36
CA ASP A 21 1.30 6.57 6.62
C ASP A 21 2.54 5.68 6.45
N ASP A 22 2.95 4.96 7.50
CA ASP A 22 4.08 4.02 7.45
C ASP A 22 3.82 2.86 6.48
N LEU A 23 2.58 2.34 6.44
CA LEU A 23 2.20 1.27 5.53
C LEU A 23 2.23 1.74 4.07
N LEU A 24 1.73 2.95 3.78
CA LEU A 24 1.76 3.52 2.44
C LEU A 24 3.19 3.82 1.98
N ALA A 25 4.05 4.30 2.89
CA ALA A 25 5.47 4.50 2.62
C ALA A 25 6.18 3.17 2.29
N GLN A 26 5.91 2.12 3.07
CA GLN A 26 6.43 0.77 2.81
C GLN A 26 5.92 0.24 1.46
N GLY A 27 4.63 0.42 1.16
CA GLY A 27 4.04 0.00 -0.12
C GLY A 27 4.67 0.70 -1.32
N ARG A 28 4.95 2.01 -1.19
CA ARG A 28 5.66 2.78 -2.21
C ARG A 28 7.09 2.28 -2.44
N GLN A 29 7.79 1.92 -1.37
CA GLN A 29 9.13 1.31 -1.44
C GLN A 29 9.10 -0.06 -2.13
N VAL A 30 8.09 -0.89 -1.85
CA VAL A 30 7.88 -2.15 -2.56
C VAL A 30 7.64 -1.90 -4.05
N PHE A 31 6.78 -0.94 -4.38
CA PHE A 31 6.44 -0.59 -5.76
C PHE A 31 7.66 -0.14 -6.58
N LEU A 32 8.52 0.70 -5.99
CA LEU A 32 9.66 1.32 -6.67
C LEU A 32 10.94 0.48 -6.63
N GLU A 33 11.20 -0.26 -5.55
CA GLU A 33 12.55 -0.75 -5.27
C GLU A 33 12.59 -2.23 -4.89
N GLN A 34 11.71 -2.69 -3.99
CA GLN A 34 11.87 -4.03 -3.37
C GLN A 34 11.29 -5.15 -4.23
N ALA A 35 10.23 -4.91 -4.99
CA ALA A 35 9.76 -5.86 -5.99
C ALA A 35 10.80 -5.99 -7.11
N GLN A 36 11.09 -7.23 -7.54
CA GLN A 36 12.04 -7.51 -8.60
C GLN A 36 11.40 -8.42 -9.65
N PRO A 37 11.06 -7.92 -10.86
CA PRO A 37 11.25 -6.53 -11.31
C PRO A 37 10.38 -5.52 -10.54
N SER A 38 10.83 -4.26 -10.46
CA SER A 38 10.05 -3.17 -9.86
C SER A 38 8.74 -2.99 -10.62
N CYS A 39 7.65 -2.76 -9.88
CA CYS A 39 6.33 -2.52 -10.44
C CYS A 39 6.33 -1.32 -11.40
N SER A 40 7.14 -0.29 -11.08
CA SER A 40 7.27 0.95 -11.85
C SER A 40 7.80 0.78 -13.26
N LEU A 41 8.55 -0.30 -13.52
CA LEU A 41 9.07 -0.62 -14.85
C LEU A 41 7.97 -1.04 -15.82
N CYS A 42 6.90 -1.65 -15.28
CA CYS A 42 5.83 -2.22 -16.08
C CYS A 42 4.56 -1.36 -16.06
N HIS A 43 4.27 -0.69 -14.95
CA HIS A 43 3.00 0.01 -14.74
C HIS A 43 3.16 1.52 -14.68
N THR A 44 2.14 2.21 -15.19
CA THR A 44 1.96 3.65 -14.95
C THR A 44 1.27 3.83 -13.60
N LEU A 45 1.83 4.72 -12.77
CA LEU A 45 1.26 5.17 -11.52
C LEU A 45 1.87 6.55 -11.20
N ARG A 46 1.09 7.61 -11.40
CA ARG A 46 1.57 9.00 -11.39
C ARG A 46 2.13 9.43 -10.04
N GLU A 47 1.51 9.02 -8.93
CA GLU A 47 2.02 9.33 -7.58
C GLU A 47 3.44 8.78 -7.37
N ALA A 48 3.70 7.58 -7.88
CA ALA A 48 5.03 6.96 -7.84
C ALA A 48 6.04 7.62 -8.80
N GLY A 49 5.58 8.48 -9.73
CA GLY A 49 6.37 8.96 -10.86
C GLY A 49 6.63 7.88 -11.92
N ALA A 50 5.84 6.80 -11.92
CA ALA A 50 6.03 5.66 -12.82
C ALA A 50 5.23 5.82 -14.11
N SER A 51 5.84 5.42 -15.24
CA SER A 51 5.29 5.54 -16.59
C SER A 51 5.44 4.25 -17.41
N GLY A 52 5.57 3.10 -16.74
CA GLY A 52 5.65 1.80 -17.40
C GLY A 52 4.39 1.53 -18.23
N ALA A 53 4.57 0.89 -19.38
CA ALA A 53 3.49 0.62 -20.35
C ALA A 53 3.41 -0.86 -20.79
N VAL A 54 4.04 -1.77 -20.03
CA VAL A 54 3.94 -3.21 -20.25
C VAL A 54 2.66 -3.77 -19.64
N GLY A 55 2.38 -3.36 -18.41
CA GLY A 55 1.11 -3.62 -17.72
C GLY A 55 0.10 -2.49 -17.94
N PRO A 56 -1.14 -2.65 -17.44
CA PRO A 56 -2.14 -1.59 -17.48
C PRO A 56 -1.69 -0.36 -16.68
N ASP A 57 -2.17 0.80 -17.13
CA ASP A 57 -2.15 2.04 -16.36
C ASP A 57 -3.01 1.88 -15.09
N LEU A 58 -2.37 1.96 -13.93
CA LEU A 58 -3.03 1.77 -12.65
C LEU A 58 -3.90 2.96 -12.26
N ASP A 59 -3.57 4.17 -12.74
CA ASP A 59 -4.40 5.36 -12.51
C ASP A 59 -5.74 5.29 -13.25
N GLN A 60 -5.77 4.61 -14.39
CA GLN A 60 -7.01 4.33 -15.11
C GLN A 60 -7.75 3.12 -14.53
N LEU A 61 -7.01 2.04 -14.24
CA LEU A 61 -7.59 0.77 -13.78
C LEU A 61 -8.21 0.88 -12.38
N ARG A 62 -7.59 1.66 -11.48
CA ARG A 62 -8.03 1.89 -10.09
C ARG A 62 -8.46 0.59 -9.37
N PRO A 63 -7.59 -0.43 -9.31
CA PRO A 63 -7.91 -1.68 -8.65
C PRO A 63 -8.05 -1.49 -7.13
N ASP A 64 -8.94 -2.25 -6.50
CA ASP A 64 -8.97 -2.35 -5.04
C ASP A 64 -7.77 -3.15 -4.51
N ALA A 65 -7.50 -3.04 -3.20
CA ALA A 65 -6.38 -3.70 -2.56
C ALA A 65 -6.43 -5.24 -2.75
N ALA A 66 -7.60 -5.86 -2.60
CA ALA A 66 -7.75 -7.31 -2.73
C ALA A 66 -7.35 -7.82 -4.13
N ARG A 67 -7.71 -7.07 -5.18
CA ARG A 67 -7.29 -7.36 -6.55
C ARG A 67 -5.78 -7.20 -6.73
N VAL A 68 -5.19 -6.15 -6.15
CA VAL A 68 -3.73 -5.95 -6.20
C VAL A 68 -3.00 -7.08 -5.48
N GLU A 69 -3.41 -7.44 -4.26
CA GLU A 69 -2.81 -8.54 -3.50
C GLU A 69 -2.85 -9.85 -4.29
N SER A 70 -4.01 -10.20 -4.85
CA SER A 70 -4.16 -11.43 -5.64
C SER A 70 -3.25 -11.43 -6.87
N ALA A 71 -3.15 -10.32 -7.60
CA ALA A 71 -2.29 -10.21 -8.76
C ALA A 71 -0.79 -10.26 -8.40
N VAL A 72 -0.37 -9.56 -7.34
CA VAL A 72 1.02 -9.57 -6.86
C VAL A 72 1.41 -10.97 -6.38
N ARG A 73 0.53 -11.63 -5.64
CA ARG A 73 0.82 -12.96 -5.05
C ARG A 73 0.92 -14.03 -6.13
N ASN A 74 -0.01 -14.03 -7.08
CA ASN A 74 -0.18 -15.14 -8.03
C ASN A 74 0.35 -14.85 -9.44
N GLY A 75 0.70 -13.60 -9.74
CA GLY A 75 0.96 -13.15 -11.11
C GLY A 75 -0.33 -13.03 -11.93
N LEU A 76 -0.22 -12.41 -13.10
CA LEU A 76 -1.33 -12.27 -14.05
C LEU A 76 -0.80 -12.04 -15.47
N GLY A 77 -1.00 -13.01 -16.36
CA GLY A 77 -0.50 -12.94 -17.73
C GLY A 77 1.04 -12.84 -17.76
N VAL A 78 1.57 -11.72 -18.26
CA VAL A 78 3.02 -11.47 -18.29
C VAL A 78 3.59 -10.98 -16.94
N MET A 79 2.73 -10.56 -16.01
CA MET A 79 3.16 -10.16 -14.67
C MET A 79 3.55 -11.40 -13.85
N PRO A 80 4.81 -11.50 -13.37
CA PRO A 80 5.26 -12.66 -12.60
C PRO A 80 4.60 -12.70 -11.21
N PRO A 81 4.54 -13.87 -10.56
CA PRO A 81 4.18 -13.97 -9.15
C PRO A 81 5.31 -13.48 -8.25
N PHE A 82 4.97 -12.85 -7.12
CA PHE A 82 5.93 -12.33 -6.14
C PHE A 82 5.84 -13.01 -4.77
N ALA A 83 4.98 -14.01 -4.58
CA ALA A 83 4.81 -14.69 -3.27
C ALA A 83 6.09 -15.34 -2.73
N GLU A 84 7.03 -15.70 -3.61
CA GLU A 84 8.32 -16.31 -3.24
C GLU A 84 9.42 -15.26 -2.95
N SER A 85 9.21 -14.00 -3.34
CA SER A 85 10.22 -12.93 -3.24
C SER A 85 9.82 -11.78 -2.31
N LEU A 86 8.52 -11.60 -2.06
CA LEU A 86 7.98 -10.61 -1.13
C LEU A 86 7.30 -11.31 0.06
N SER A 87 7.42 -10.71 1.23
CA SER A 87 6.67 -11.12 2.41
C SER A 87 5.18 -10.76 2.30
N ASP A 88 4.33 -11.43 3.07
CA ASP A 88 2.91 -11.09 3.13
C ASP A 88 2.65 -9.64 3.56
N GLU A 89 3.52 -9.08 4.40
CA GLU A 89 3.43 -7.68 4.80
C GLU A 89 3.73 -6.74 3.64
N GLN A 90 4.80 -7.02 2.87
CA GLN A 90 5.14 -6.24 1.68
C GLN A 90 4.04 -6.29 0.62
N ILE A 91 3.41 -7.45 0.42
CA ILE A 91 2.30 -7.62 -0.51
C ILE A 91 1.09 -6.80 -0.07
N ARG A 92 0.71 -6.84 1.21
CA ARG A 92 -0.36 -5.99 1.74
C ARG A 92 -0.04 -4.51 1.63
N ALA A 93 1.21 -4.12 1.92
CA ALA A 93 1.64 -2.74 1.85
C ALA A 93 1.55 -2.18 0.43
N VAL A 94 2.06 -2.90 -0.58
CA VAL A 94 1.98 -2.44 -1.98
C VAL A 94 0.53 -2.40 -2.47
N ALA A 95 -0.33 -3.32 -2.01
CA ALA A 95 -1.74 -3.30 -2.36
C ALA A 95 -2.50 -2.12 -1.75
N ALA A 96 -2.28 -1.85 -0.46
CA ALA A 96 -2.81 -0.67 0.22
C ALA A 96 -2.35 0.62 -0.49
N TYR A 97 -1.05 0.71 -0.77
CA TYR A 97 -0.46 1.83 -1.51
C TYR A 97 -1.12 2.02 -2.88
N VAL A 98 -1.05 1.05 -3.78
CA VAL A 98 -1.59 1.18 -5.15
C VAL A 98 -3.07 1.55 -5.15
N SER A 99 -3.88 0.86 -4.33
CA SER A 99 -5.32 1.14 -4.28
C SER A 99 -5.67 2.50 -3.68
N SER A 100 -4.80 3.04 -2.79
CA SER A 100 -4.98 4.37 -2.22
C SER A 100 -4.61 5.50 -3.18
N VAL A 101 -3.55 5.34 -3.99
CA VAL A 101 -3.01 6.43 -4.84
C VAL A 101 -3.46 6.36 -6.30
N ALA A 102 -3.98 5.23 -6.77
CA ALA A 102 -4.43 5.09 -8.14
C ALA A 102 -5.49 6.13 -8.52
N GLY A 103 -5.17 6.94 -9.53
CA GLY A 103 -6.08 7.96 -10.08
C GLY A 103 -5.96 9.33 -9.43
N GLN A 104 -5.08 9.50 -8.43
CA GLN A 104 -4.74 10.81 -7.84
C GLN A 104 -3.72 11.55 -8.70
#